data_AF-A0A2Z6SF10-F1
#
_entry.id   AF-A0A2Z6SF10-F1
#
_cell.length_a   1.000
_cell.length_b   1.000
_cell.length_c   1.000
_cell.angle_alpha   90.00
_cell.angle_beta   90.00
_cell.angle_gamma   90.00
#
_symmetry.space_group_name_H-M   'P 1'
#
loop_
_entity.id
_entity.type
_entity.pdbx_description
1 polymer ?
#
loop_
_entity_poly.entity_id
_entity_poly.type
_entity_poly.pdbx_seq_one_letter_code
_entity_poly.pdbx_strand_id
1 'polypeptide(L)'
;MNRLEKGKGMPGLTSLDCSCLFHHRYLLPCKHIFYEHMYGNKLLITKVWQMFYRIFEESRFEIYESRESFIEYVQTEQQKGAENQKIAMGELTKRMRDRYWYVKEMGDSEKTQSFIFILEASVDLIISRFDNNSNGKT
;
A
#
# COMPACT_ATOMS: atom_id res chain seq x y z
N MET A 1 26.59 -22.38 -13.53
CA MET A 1 25.57 -21.34 -13.24
C MET A 1 25.78 -20.20 -14.21
N ASN A 2 24.92 -20.11 -15.22
CA ASN A 2 24.98 -19.03 -16.21
C ASN A 2 24.34 -17.77 -15.59
N ARG A 3 25.12 -16.69 -15.46
CA ARG A 3 24.60 -15.37 -15.10
C ARG A 3 23.60 -14.94 -16.17
N LEU A 4 22.41 -14.52 -15.76
CA LEU A 4 21.46 -13.83 -16.64
C LEU A 4 22.16 -12.59 -17.23
N GLU A 5 22.15 -12.48 -18.56
CA GLU A 5 22.75 -11.34 -19.26
C GLU A 5 22.13 -10.02 -18.75
N LYS A 6 22.97 -8.99 -18.60
CA LYS A 6 22.51 -7.64 -18.32
C LYS A 6 21.68 -7.18 -19.53
N GLY A 7 20.36 -7.04 -19.34
CA GLY A 7 19.46 -6.52 -20.38
C GLY A 7 19.96 -5.18 -20.91
N LYS A 8 19.95 -5.02 -22.24
CA LYS A 8 20.29 -3.74 -22.89
C LYS A 8 19.31 -2.67 -22.43
N GLY A 9 19.83 -1.53 -21.98
CA GLY A 9 19.01 -0.36 -21.66
C GLY A 9 18.28 0.12 -22.91
N MET A 10 16.95 0.19 -22.83
CA MET A 10 16.10 0.57 -23.96
C MET A 10 16.08 2.11 -24.12
N PRO A 11 16.32 2.66 -25.31
CA PRO A 11 16.36 4.11 -25.52
C PRO A 11 14.99 4.75 -25.25
N GLY A 12 14.95 5.74 -24.35
CA GLY A 12 13.73 6.50 -24.02
C GLY A 12 13.25 6.37 -22.58
N LEU A 13 13.94 5.57 -21.75
CA LEU A 13 13.59 5.30 -20.36
C LEU A 13 14.67 5.80 -19.41
N THR A 14 14.86 7.12 -19.35
CA THR A 14 15.82 7.74 -18.43
C THR A 14 15.42 7.66 -16.95
N SER A 15 14.26 7.10 -16.60
CA SER A 15 13.79 7.05 -15.19
C SER A 15 13.03 5.77 -14.79
N LEU A 16 13.35 4.60 -15.36
CA LEU A 16 12.79 3.33 -14.85
C LEU A 16 13.61 2.69 -13.73
N ASP A 17 14.62 3.39 -13.22
CA ASP A 17 15.43 2.86 -12.14
C ASP A 17 14.69 3.05 -10.81
N CYS A 18 14.39 1.93 -10.15
CA CYS A 18 13.85 1.95 -8.80
C CYS A 18 14.68 1.05 -7.91
N SER A 19 15.14 1.58 -6.78
CA SER A 19 15.97 0.83 -5.84
C SER A 19 15.22 -0.21 -5.01
N CYS A 20 13.94 -0.47 -5.30
CA CYS A 20 13.15 -1.42 -4.52
C CYS A 20 13.56 -2.87 -4.82
N LEU A 21 13.42 -3.74 -3.81
CA LEU A 21 13.76 -5.16 -3.90
C LEU A 21 13.07 -5.87 -5.08
N PHE A 22 11.84 -5.50 -5.39
CA PHE A 22 11.09 -6.07 -6.51
C PHE A 22 11.75 -5.73 -7.86
N HIS A 23 12.08 -4.45 -8.09
CA HIS A 23 12.73 -4.02 -9.33
C HIS A 23 14.11 -4.65 -9.49
N HIS A 24 14.94 -4.66 -8.45
CA HIS A 24 16.26 -5.27 -8.53
C HIS A 24 16.24 -6.78 -8.75
N ARG A 25 15.24 -7.48 -8.18
CA ARG A 25 15.14 -8.94 -8.27
C ARG A 25 14.56 -9.41 -9.60
N TYR A 26 13.57 -8.70 -10.13
CA TYR A 26 12.83 -9.13 -11.31
C TYR A 26 13.15 -8.29 -12.56
N LEU A 27 13.85 -7.17 -12.41
CA LEU A 27 14.13 -6.19 -13.47
C LEU A 27 12.86 -5.69 -14.16
N LEU A 28 11.73 -5.73 -13.44
CA LEU A 28 10.42 -5.30 -13.92
C LEU A 28 10.05 -3.90 -13.38
N PRO A 29 9.20 -3.15 -14.11
CA PRO A 29 8.57 -1.96 -13.57
C PRO A 29 7.79 -2.30 -12.28
N CYS A 30 8.06 -1.56 -11.21
CA CYS A 30 7.43 -1.77 -9.90
C CYS A 30 6.35 -0.72 -9.63
N LYS A 31 5.52 -0.95 -8.60
CA LYS A 31 4.48 0.01 -8.17
C LYS A 31 5.02 1.44 -7.99
N HIS A 32 6.25 1.62 -7.52
CA HIS A 32 6.83 2.95 -7.33
C HIS A 32 7.02 3.71 -8.63
N ILE A 33 7.47 3.02 -9.69
CA ILE A 33 7.64 3.60 -11.02
C ILE A 33 6.28 4.00 -11.60
N PHE A 34 5.26 3.17 -11.41
CA PHE A 34 3.89 3.51 -11.79
C PHE A 34 3.37 4.72 -11.02
N TYR A 35 3.59 4.77 -9.71
CA TYR A 35 3.12 5.85 -8.86
C TYR A 35 3.79 7.19 -9.21
N GLU A 36 5.10 7.21 -9.49
CA GLU A 36 5.80 8.40 -9.97
C GLU A 36 5.25 8.90 -11.31
N HIS A 37 4.90 7.98 -12.22
CA HIS A 37 4.32 8.34 -13.51
C HIS A 37 2.81 8.68 -13.45
N MET A 38 2.08 8.23 -12.43
CA MET A 38 0.66 8.55 -12.27
C MET A 38 0.44 9.85 -11.49
N TYR A 39 1.26 10.10 -10.48
CA TYR A 39 1.07 11.21 -9.53
C TYR A 39 2.21 12.24 -9.54
N GLY A 40 3.32 11.96 -10.22
CA GLY A 40 4.36 12.97 -10.49
C GLY A 40 4.02 13.81 -11.73
N ASN A 41 4.90 14.76 -12.05
CA ASN A 41 4.76 15.66 -13.22
C ASN A 41 4.87 14.94 -14.59
N LYS A 42 4.97 13.61 -14.63
CA LYS A 42 5.24 12.81 -15.83
C LYS A 42 4.06 11.88 -16.14
N LEU A 43 3.02 12.39 -16.79
CA LEU A 43 1.87 11.60 -17.23
C LEU A 43 2.26 10.30 -17.95
N LEU A 44 1.63 9.18 -17.61
CA LEU A 44 1.67 7.93 -18.40
C LEU A 44 1.02 8.16 -19.78
N ILE A 45 1.81 8.63 -20.74
CA ILE A 45 1.41 8.71 -22.15
C ILE A 45 1.14 7.28 -22.65
N THR A 46 0.11 7.09 -23.48
CA THR A 46 -0.31 5.79 -24.05
C THR A 46 0.86 4.96 -24.59
N LYS A 47 1.86 5.62 -25.19
CA LYS A 47 3.08 4.98 -25.70
C LYS A 47 3.92 4.32 -24.59
N VAL A 48 4.03 4.96 -23.42
CA VAL A 48 4.76 4.43 -22.26
C VAL A 48 4.02 3.25 -21.65
N TRP A 49 2.69 3.34 -21.55
CA TRP A 49 1.86 2.21 -21.10
C TRP A 49 1.97 0.97 -22.01
N GLN A 50 1.88 1.16 -23.33
CA GLN A 50 2.05 0.09 -24.31
C GLN A 50 3.44 -0.57 -24.23
N MET A 51 4.46 0.18 -23.85
CA MET A 51 5.80 -0.36 -23.65
C MET A 51 5.89 -1.19 -22.37
N PHE A 52 5.25 -0.75 -21.28
CA PHE A 52 5.16 -1.56 -20.06
C PHE A 52 4.44 -2.88 -20.30
N TYR A 53 3.31 -2.85 -21.00
CA TYR A 53 2.56 -4.06 -21.35
C TYR A 53 3.44 -5.09 -22.07
N ARG A 54 4.21 -4.65 -23.08
CA ARG A 54 5.16 -5.53 -23.79
C ARG A 54 6.23 -6.11 -22.88
N ILE A 55 6.79 -5.33 -21.95
CA ILE A 55 7.81 -5.83 -21.01
C ILE A 55 7.22 -6.96 -20.14
N PHE A 56 5.96 -6.86 -19.71
CA PHE A 56 5.32 -7.94 -18.95
C PHE A 56 5.02 -9.18 -19.80
N GLU A 57 4.52 -9.00 -21.03
CA GLU A 57 4.31 -10.11 -21.97
C GLU A 57 5.61 -10.84 -22.29
N GLU A 58 6.68 -10.12 -22.61
CA GLU A 58 8.01 -10.69 -22.92
C GLU A 58 8.62 -11.40 -21.71
N SER A 59 8.37 -10.87 -20.50
CA SER A 59 8.92 -11.43 -19.27
C SER A 59 8.10 -12.62 -18.73
N ARG A 60 6.97 -12.97 -19.38
CA ARG A 60 6.04 -14.06 -18.98
C ARG A 60 5.53 -13.94 -17.53
N PHE A 61 5.47 -12.72 -17.03
CA PHE A 61 5.01 -12.41 -15.68
C PHE A 61 3.62 -11.77 -15.78
N GLU A 62 2.58 -12.46 -15.31
CA GLU A 62 1.19 -11.98 -15.24
C GLU A 62 0.98 -11.00 -14.06
N ILE A 63 1.79 -9.94 -13.97
CA ILE A 63 1.80 -9.08 -12.78
C ILE A 63 0.80 -7.92 -12.89
N TYR A 64 0.38 -7.53 -14.11
CA TYR A 64 -0.59 -6.45 -14.32
C TYR A 64 -1.48 -6.70 -15.55
N GLU A 65 -2.72 -7.13 -15.33
CA GLU A 65 -3.69 -7.43 -16.41
C GLU A 65 -4.53 -6.22 -16.85
N SER A 66 -4.57 -5.14 -16.07
CA SER A 66 -5.40 -3.96 -16.39
C SER A 66 -4.74 -2.63 -16.03
N ARG A 67 -5.03 -1.61 -16.83
CA ARG A 67 -4.84 -0.20 -16.47
C ARG A 67 -6.11 0.22 -15.76
N GLU A 68 -6.12 0.30 -14.43
CA GLU A 68 -7.14 1.10 -13.78
C GLU A 68 -6.91 2.55 -14.22
N SER A 69 -7.82 3.08 -15.03
CA SER A 69 -7.92 4.51 -15.24
C SER A 69 -8.22 5.12 -13.87
N PHE A 70 -7.26 5.83 -13.30
CA PHE A 70 -7.58 6.79 -12.25
C PHE A 70 -8.47 7.84 -12.91
N ILE A 71 -9.78 7.63 -12.80
CA ILE A 71 -10.74 8.72 -12.90
C ILE A 71 -10.28 9.69 -11.82
N GLU A 72 -9.90 10.90 -12.21
CA GLU A 72 -9.69 11.99 -11.27
C GLU A 72 -11.02 12.18 -10.54
N TYR A 73 -11.13 11.51 -9.40
CA TYR A 73 -12.33 11.54 -8.63
C TYR A 73 -12.33 12.91 -7.97
N VAL A 74 -13.10 13.84 -8.52
CA VAL A 74 -13.46 15.08 -7.85
C VAL A 74 -14.24 14.66 -6.60
N GLN A 75 -13.52 14.39 -5.53
CA GLN A 75 -14.11 13.97 -4.27
C GLN A 75 -14.95 15.12 -3.76
N THR A 76 -16.25 14.85 -3.57
CA THR A 76 -17.11 15.73 -2.82
C THR A 76 -16.53 15.91 -1.41
N GLU A 77 -16.81 17.03 -0.75
CA GLU A 77 -16.35 17.30 0.62
C GLU A 77 -16.71 16.14 1.59
N GLN A 78 -17.86 15.50 1.36
CA GLN A 78 -18.31 14.34 2.12
C GLN A 78 -17.43 13.10 1.90
N GLN A 79 -16.94 12.89 0.67
CA GLN A 79 -16.05 11.79 0.33
C GLN A 79 -14.61 12.03 0.80
N LYS A 80 -14.13 13.28 0.75
CA LYS A 80 -12.88 13.68 1.43
C LYS A 80 -12.96 13.44 2.93
N GLY A 81 -14.08 13.79 3.55
CA GLY A 81 -14.33 13.54 4.97
C GLY A 81 -14.26 12.04 5.31
N ALA A 82 -14.94 11.20 4.53
CA ALA A 82 -14.92 9.75 4.72
C ALA A 82 -13.51 9.16 4.51
N GLU A 83 -12.76 9.64 3.51
CA GLU A 83 -11.41 9.15 3.24
C GLU A 83 -10.42 9.59 4.33
N ASN A 84 -10.51 10.85 4.80
CA ASN A 84 -9.73 11.33 5.93
C ASN A 84 -10.01 10.53 7.21
N GLN A 85 -11.27 10.14 7.44
CA GLN A 85 -11.62 9.26 8.56
C GLN A 85 -11.00 7.87 8.42
N LYS A 86 -11.00 7.28 7.22
CA LYS A 86 -10.32 6.00 6.96
C LYS A 86 -8.82 6.11 7.20
N ILE A 87 -8.18 7.17 6.73
CA ILE A 87 -6.75 7.42 6.94
C ILE A 87 -6.45 7.53 8.43
N ALA A 88 -7.20 8.36 9.17
CA ALA A 88 -7.02 8.53 10.60
C ALA A 88 -7.18 7.19 11.37
N MET A 89 -8.16 6.37 10.98
CA MET A 89 -8.34 5.04 11.57
C MET A 89 -7.19 4.09 11.23
N GLY A 90 -6.69 4.14 10.00
CA GLY A 90 -5.51 3.38 9.58
C GLY A 90 -4.24 3.75 10.35
N GLU A 91 -4.01 5.05 10.55
CA GLU A 91 -2.89 5.55 11.36
C GLU A 91 -2.98 5.12 12.81
N LEU A 92 -4.17 5.18 13.40
CA LEU A 92 -4.41 4.73 14.76
C LEU A 92 -4.08 3.25 14.93
N THR A 93 -4.60 2.41 14.02
CA THR A 93 -4.37 0.96 14.04
C THR A 93 -2.90 0.62 13.83
N LYS A 94 -2.22 1.34 12.93
CA LYS A 94 -0.78 1.19 12.72
C LYS A 94 0.00 1.54 13.98
N ARG A 95 -0.30 2.67 14.64
CA ARG A 95 0.36 3.09 15.88
C ARG A 95 0.20 2.05 16.99
N MET A 96 -0.98 1.47 17.13
CA MET A 96 -1.25 0.39 18.09
C MET A 96 -0.39 -0.84 17.81
N ARG A 97 -0.34 -1.29 16.55
CA ARG A 97 0.46 -2.43 16.11
C ARG A 97 1.97 -2.19 16.30
N ASP A 98 2.46 -1.01 15.95
CA ASP A 98 3.88 -0.67 16.07
C ASP A 98 4.30 -0.66 17.54
N ARG A 99 3.42 -0.20 18.46
CA ARG A 99 3.65 -0.30 19.91
C ARG A 99 3.66 -1.73 20.43
N TYR A 100 2.75 -2.57 19.95
CA TYR A 100 2.75 -3.99 20.30
C TYR A 100 4.09 -4.66 19.94
N TRP A 101 4.57 -4.46 18.71
CA TRP A 101 5.84 -5.04 18.28
C TRP A 101 7.02 -4.52 19.09
N TYR A 102 7.05 -3.23 19.38
CA TYR A 102 8.06 -2.65 20.26
C TYR A 102 8.11 -3.33 21.64
N VAL A 103 6.95 -3.53 22.29
CA VAL A 103 6.89 -4.21 23.59
C VAL A 103 7.32 -5.68 23.48
N LYS A 104 6.92 -6.36 22.39
CA LYS A 104 7.26 -7.77 22.16
C LYS A 104 8.75 -7.98 21.88
N GLU A 105 9.38 -7.10 21.10
CA GLU A 105 10.80 -7.17 20.77
C GLU A 105 11.70 -6.90 21.98
N MET A 106 11.21 -6.18 22.99
CA MET A 106 11.91 -6.00 24.28
C MET A 106 11.99 -7.30 25.11
N GLY A 107 11.32 -8.39 24.70
CA GLY A 107 11.40 -9.70 25.34
C GLY A 107 10.64 -9.83 26.66
N ASP A 108 9.90 -8.79 27.05
CA ASP A 108 9.13 -8.76 28.30
C ASP A 108 7.72 -9.35 28.07
N SER A 109 7.60 -10.65 28.39
CA SER A 109 6.35 -11.39 28.21
C SER A 109 5.21 -10.86 29.08
N GLU A 110 5.50 -10.34 30.28
CA GLU A 110 4.49 -9.80 31.19
C GLU A 110 3.93 -8.48 30.67
N LYS A 111 4.82 -7.57 30.23
CA LYS A 111 4.39 -6.32 29.57
C LYS A 111 3.64 -6.57 28.27
N THR A 112 4.02 -7.59 27.51
CA THR A 112 3.31 -7.95 26.27
C THR A 112 1.89 -8.41 26.57
N GLN A 113 1.71 -9.29 27.56
CA GLN A 113 0.38 -9.76 27.97
C GLN A 113 -0.46 -8.63 28.56
N SER A 114 0.13 -7.79 29.41
CA SER A 114 -0.54 -6.61 29.95
C SER A 114 -1.02 -5.65 28.85
N PHE A 115 -0.19 -5.41 27.82
CA PHE A 115 -0.57 -4.59 26.68
C PHE A 115 -1.76 -5.16 25.90
N ILE A 116 -1.75 -6.48 25.63
CA ILE A 116 -2.87 -7.16 24.94
C ILE A 116 -4.15 -7.01 25.78
N PHE A 117 -4.08 -7.32 27.07
CA PHE A 117 -5.25 -7.25 27.96
C PHE A 117 -5.86 -5.84 28.01
N ILE A 118 -5.03 -4.79 28.11
CA ILE A 118 -5.51 -3.40 28.10
C ILE A 118 -6.13 -3.04 26.76
N LEU A 119 -5.53 -3.50 25.65
CA LEU A 119 -6.04 -3.24 24.31
C LEU A 119 -7.40 -3.90 24.10
N GLU A 120 -7.53 -5.19 24.43
CA GLU A 120 -8.79 -5.94 24.35
C GLU A 120 -9.88 -5.26 25.17
N ALA A 121 -9.64 -4.97 26.44
CA ALA A 121 -10.61 -4.29 27.31
C ALA A 121 -11.05 -2.92 26.77
N SER A 122 -10.11 -2.17 26.17
CA SER A 122 -10.41 -0.86 25.58
C SER A 122 -11.25 -0.99 24.31
N VAL A 123 -10.93 -1.97 23.45
CA VAL A 123 -11.66 -2.23 22.21
C VAL A 123 -13.06 -2.75 22.51
N ASP A 124 -13.20 -3.68 23.44
CA ASP A 124 -14.50 -4.23 23.85
C ASP A 124 -15.40 -3.15 24.45
N LEU A 125 -14.83 -2.24 25.26
CA LEU A 125 -15.57 -1.09 25.79
C LEU A 125 -16.09 -0.18 24.66
N ILE A 126 -15.28 0.04 23.62
CA ILE A 126 -15.68 0.84 22.46
C ILE A 126 -16.80 0.13 21.70
N ILE A 127 -16.64 -1.16 21.37
CA ILE A 127 -17.63 -1.96 20.64
C ILE A 127 -18.97 -1.97 21.39
N SER A 128 -18.94 -2.25 22.68
CA SER A 128 -20.13 -2.30 23.54
C SER A 128 -20.90 -0.98 23.57
N ARG A 129 -20.23 0.18 23.48
CA ARG A 129 -20.92 1.48 23.40
C ARG A 129 -21.73 1.63 22.12
N PHE A 130 -21.28 1.06 21.00
CA PHE A 130 -22.03 1.11 19.76
C PHE A 130 -23.18 0.11 19.74
N ASP A 131 -22.99 -1.08 20.30
CA ASP A 131 -24.03 -2.11 20.40
C ASP A 131 -25.19 -1.68 21.33
N ASN A 132 -24.88 -0.99 22.44
CA ASN A 132 -25.89 -0.46 23.36
C ASN A 132 -26.65 0.74 22.77
N ASN A 133 -25.99 1.56 21.96
CA ASN A 133 -26.64 2.70 21.29
C ASN A 133 -27.60 2.26 20.17
N SER A 134 -27.46 1.06 19.61
CA SER A 134 -28.44 0.48 18.68
C SER A 134 -29.72 -0.04 19.36
N ASN A 135 -29.66 -0.37 20.65
CA ASN A 135 -30.79 -0.95 21.40
C ASN A 135 -31.69 0.09 22.09
N GLY A 136 -31.36 1.39 22.02
CA GLY A 136 -32.13 2.50 22.61
C GLY A 136 -33.08 3.22 21.65
N LYS A 137 -33.32 2.69 20.44
CA LYS A 137 -34.29 3.23 19.47
C LYS A 137 -35.54 2.35 19.41
N THR A 138 -36.38 2.44 20.43
CA THR A 138 -37.81 2.04 20.43
C THR A 138 -38.56 3.06 21.26
#